data_AF-A0A4V0XRY7-F1
#
_entry.id   AF-A0A4V0XRY7-F1
#
_cell.length_a   1.000
_cell.length_b   1.000
_cell.length_c   1.000
_cell.angle_alpha   90.00
_cell.angle_beta   90.00
_cell.angle_gamma   90.00
#
_symmetry.space_group_name_H-M   'P 1'
#
loop_
_entity.id
_entity.type
_entity.pdbx_description
1 polymer ?
#
loop_
_entity_poly.entity_id
_entity_poly.type
_entity_poly.pdbx_seq_one_letter_code
_entity_poly.pdbx_strand_id
1 'polypeptide(L)'
;MNPPPTDITTLLRQHLDLCQEVLLVIEQEGQALRQDPVPPLAALQKTKKDLLPRLNESLDAIRRQRVQWQAASPAERARHTDAPALLQRTQDLVMKIIVLDRGNEQALLRRGMIPMRELPAANRQRPHYVAGLYQRSGV
;
A
#
# COMPACT_ATOMS: atom_id res chain seq x y z
N MET A 1 5.36 -32.93 -5.63
CA MET A 1 4.17 -32.11 -5.95
C MET A 1 4.66 -30.68 -6.14
N ASN A 2 4.83 -30.22 -7.38
CA ASN A 2 5.17 -28.80 -7.61
C ASN A 2 3.91 -27.97 -7.31
N PRO A 3 3.99 -26.86 -6.56
CA PRO A 3 2.85 -25.97 -6.40
C PRO A 3 2.42 -25.48 -7.80
N PRO A 4 1.10 -25.34 -8.05
CA PRO A 4 0.64 -24.78 -9.31
C PRO A 4 1.28 -23.40 -9.52
N PRO A 5 1.65 -23.03 -10.75
CA PRO A 5 2.19 -21.70 -11.01
C PRO A 5 1.16 -20.66 -10.56
N THR A 6 1.54 -19.83 -9.58
CA THR A 6 0.67 -18.78 -9.05
C THR A 6 0.46 -17.73 -10.14
N ASP A 7 -0.75 -17.68 -10.69
CA ASP A 7 -1.13 -16.68 -11.68
C ASP A 7 -1.06 -15.25 -11.11
N ILE A 8 -0.79 -14.24 -11.97
CA ILE A 8 -0.75 -12.83 -11.57
C ILE A 8 -2.05 -12.41 -10.89
N THR A 9 -3.20 -12.95 -11.29
CA THR A 9 -4.51 -12.56 -10.75
C THR A 9 -4.58 -12.93 -9.27
N THR A 10 -4.07 -14.11 -8.93
CA THR A 10 -3.95 -14.58 -7.55
C THR A 10 -2.99 -13.70 -6.76
N LEU A 11 -1.83 -13.37 -7.33
CA LEU A 11 -0.85 -12.48 -6.68
C LEU A 11 -1.41 -11.08 -6.44
N LEU A 12 -2.14 -10.52 -7.41
CA LEU A 12 -2.79 -9.21 -7.30
C LEU A 12 -3.89 -9.22 -6.24
N ARG A 13 -4.70 -10.29 -6.15
CA ARG A 13 -5.71 -10.44 -5.09
C ARG A 13 -5.06 -10.51 -3.70
N GLN A 14 -4.03 -11.34 -3.55
CA GLN A 14 -3.27 -11.42 -2.28
C GLN A 14 -2.64 -10.08 -1.88
N HIS A 15 -2.10 -9.34 -2.84
CA HIS A 15 -1.56 -8.01 -2.58
C HIS A 15 -2.65 -7.00 -2.21
N LEU A 16 -3.80 -7.06 -2.89
CA LEU A 16 -4.95 -6.23 -2.56
C LEU A 16 -5.44 -6.49 -1.13
N ASP A 17 -5.50 -7.75 -0.70
CA ASP A 17 -5.89 -8.12 0.68
C ASP A 17 -4.88 -7.56 1.70
N LEU A 18 -3.57 -7.65 1.43
CA LEU A 18 -2.54 -7.02 2.26
C LEU A 18 -2.71 -5.49 2.34
N CYS A 19 -3.02 -4.83 1.22
CA CYS A 19 -3.31 -3.40 1.24
C CYS A 19 -4.57 -3.08 2.08
N GLN A 20 -5.58 -3.96 2.09
CA GLN A 20 -6.75 -3.78 2.95
C GLN A 20 -6.40 -3.94 4.44
N GLU A 21 -5.55 -4.91 4.80
CA GLU A 21 -5.02 -5.04 6.17
C GLU A 21 -4.29 -3.76 6.62
N VAL A 22 -3.45 -3.19 5.74
CA VAL A 22 -2.72 -1.94 6.02
C VAL A 22 -3.68 -0.77 6.19
N LEU A 23 -4.68 -0.65 5.30
CA LEU A 23 -5.69 0.39 5.39
C LEU A 23 -6.41 0.34 6.74
N LEU A 24 -6.81 -0.87 7.18
CA LEU A 24 -7.51 -1.06 8.44
C LEU A 24 -6.70 -0.54 9.62
N VAL A 25 -5.39 -0.86 9.68
CA VAL A 25 -4.50 -0.40 10.76
C VAL A 25 -4.38 1.13 10.76
N ILE A 26 -4.25 1.74 9.59
CA ILE A 26 -4.16 3.20 9.44
C ILE A 26 -5.46 3.90 9.83
N GLU A 27 -6.61 3.34 9.45
CA GLU A 27 -7.92 3.87 9.85
C GLU A 27 -8.13 3.76 11.37
N GLN A 28 -7.71 2.65 11.98
CA GLN A 28 -7.75 2.45 13.44
C GLN A 28 -6.85 3.44 14.17
N GLU A 29 -5.62 3.67 13.69
CA GLU A 29 -4.72 4.67 14.26
C GLU A 29 -5.30 6.08 14.15
N GLY A 30 -5.86 6.43 12.99
CA GLY A 30 -6.52 7.71 12.78
C GLY A 30 -7.73 7.90 13.69
N GLN A 31 -8.50 6.84 13.96
CA GLN A 31 -9.61 6.88 14.91
C GLN A 31 -9.13 7.04 16.35
N ALA A 32 -8.08 6.32 16.75
CA ALA A 32 -7.46 6.46 18.06
C ALA A 32 -6.93 7.88 18.29
N LEU A 33 -6.29 8.48 17.27
CA LEU A 33 -5.79 9.85 17.30
C LEU A 33 -6.86 10.93 17.40
N ARG A 34 -8.14 10.61 17.19
CA ARG A 34 -9.28 11.51 17.41
C ARG A 34 -9.83 11.45 18.85
N GLN A 35 -9.45 10.45 19.63
CA GLN A 35 -9.91 10.28 21.00
C GLN A 35 -9.19 11.24 21.96
N ASP A 36 -9.82 11.49 23.11
CA ASP A 36 -9.23 12.20 24.25
C ASP A 36 -9.64 11.51 25.56
N PRO A 37 -8.71 10.87 26.28
CA PRO A 37 -7.28 10.73 25.99
C PRO A 37 -7.00 9.80 24.80
N VAL A 38 -5.85 9.98 24.15
CA VAL A 38 -5.40 9.06 23.08
C VAL A 38 -5.03 7.72 23.68
N PRO A 39 -5.55 6.59 23.17
CA PRO A 39 -5.18 5.28 23.66
C PRO A 39 -3.76 4.89 23.22
N PRO A 40 -3.11 3.93 23.88
CA PRO A 40 -1.78 3.45 23.47
C PRO A 40 -1.75 2.93 22.02
N LEU A 41 -0.84 3.48 21.21
CA LEU A 41 -0.72 3.16 19.78
C LEU A 41 0.33 2.08 19.47
N ALA A 42 1.07 1.60 20.48
CA ALA A 42 2.21 0.69 20.29
C ALA A 42 1.84 -0.60 19.54
N ALA A 43 0.65 -1.14 19.78
CA ALA A 43 0.16 -2.33 19.08
C ALA A 43 -0.06 -2.04 17.58
N LEU A 44 -0.71 -0.93 17.24
CA LEU A 44 -0.96 -0.53 15.85
C LEU A 44 0.35 -0.25 15.11
N GLN A 45 1.29 0.45 15.76
CA GLN A 45 2.61 0.72 15.20
C GLN A 45 3.41 -0.56 14.96
N LYS A 46 3.31 -1.53 15.86
CA LYS A 46 3.93 -2.85 15.69
C LYS A 46 3.30 -3.59 14.50
N THR A 47 1.98 -3.68 14.42
CA THR A 47 1.29 -4.32 13.29
C THR A 47 1.66 -3.68 11.97
N LYS A 48 1.73 -2.34 11.90
CA LYS A 48 2.18 -1.62 10.69
C LYS A 48 3.61 -2.01 10.30
N LYS A 49 4.54 -2.12 11.25
CA LYS A 49 5.92 -2.56 11.00
C LYS A 49 5.97 -4.01 10.51
N ASP A 50 5.19 -4.90 11.11
CA ASP A 50 5.14 -6.32 10.77
C ASP A 50 4.52 -6.58 9.38
N LEU A 51 3.70 -5.66 8.87
CA LEU A 51 3.12 -5.73 7.52
C LEU A 51 4.11 -5.33 6.41
N LEU A 52 5.14 -4.54 6.70
CA LEU A 52 6.09 -4.06 5.68
C LEU A 52 6.85 -5.18 4.96
N PRO A 53 7.40 -6.21 5.64
CA PRO A 53 8.02 -7.35 4.98
C PRO A 53 7.05 -8.09 4.06
N ARG A 54 5.81 -8.33 4.51
CA ARG A 54 4.76 -9.03 3.74
C ARG A 54 4.40 -8.27 2.46
N LEU A 55 4.29 -6.94 2.53
CA LEU A 55 4.07 -6.09 1.35
C LEU A 55 5.23 -6.19 0.35
N ASN A 56 6.48 -6.14 0.84
CA ASN A 56 7.66 -6.25 -0.01
C ASN A 56 7.72 -7.60 -0.73
N GLU A 57 7.50 -8.70 0.00
CA GLU A 57 7.48 -10.05 -0.56
C GLU A 57 6.40 -10.20 -1.64
N SER A 58 5.20 -9.66 -1.38
CA SER A 58 4.09 -9.66 -2.32
C SER A 58 4.39 -8.85 -3.59
N LEU A 59 4.98 -7.66 -3.44
CA LEU A 59 5.41 -6.83 -4.58
C LEU A 59 6.49 -7.53 -5.42
N ASP A 60 7.44 -8.20 -4.78
CA ASP A 60 8.50 -8.92 -5.49
C ASP A 60 7.94 -10.14 -6.23
N ALA A 61 6.94 -10.84 -5.67
CA ALA A 61 6.23 -11.89 -6.38
C ALA A 61 5.51 -11.36 -7.62
N ILE A 62 4.79 -10.24 -7.50
CA ILE A 62 4.13 -9.56 -8.63
C ILE A 62 5.15 -9.15 -9.69
N ARG A 63 6.29 -8.57 -9.30
CA ARG A 63 7.35 -8.15 -10.24
C ARG A 63 7.92 -9.33 -11.02
N ARG A 64 8.22 -10.45 -10.35
CA ARG A 64 8.71 -11.67 -11.02
C ARG A 64 7.70 -12.21 -12.02
N GLN A 65 6.42 -12.27 -11.64
CA GLN A 65 5.37 -12.79 -12.51
C GLN A 65 5.02 -11.82 -13.66
N ARG A 66 5.14 -10.51 -13.44
CA ARG A 66 4.93 -9.48 -14.46
C ARG A 66 5.85 -9.68 -15.67
N VAL A 67 7.10 -10.08 -15.46
CA VAL A 67 8.05 -10.33 -16.56
C VAL A 67 7.53 -11.46 -17.47
N GLN A 68 7.03 -12.55 -16.89
CA GLN A 68 6.47 -13.67 -17.63
C GLN A 68 5.17 -13.27 -18.35
N TRP A 69 4.31 -12.51 -17.68
CA TRP A 69 3.08 -11.97 -18.27
C TRP A 69 3.34 -11.04 -19.46
N GLN A 70 4.39 -10.21 -19.38
CA GLN A 70 4.80 -9.32 -20.47
C GLN A 70 5.40 -10.06 -21.67
N ALA A 71 5.88 -11.29 -21.48
CA ALA A 71 6.28 -12.17 -22.57
C ALA A 71 5.10 -13.00 -23.13
N ALA A 72 4.02 -13.15 -22.37
CA ALA A 72 2.85 -13.94 -22.77
C ALA A 72 2.12 -13.33 -23.98
N SER A 73 1.54 -14.21 -24.80
CA SER A 73 0.76 -13.85 -25.98
C SER A 73 -0.54 -13.10 -25.63
N PRO A 74 -1.12 -12.34 -26.57
CA PRO A 74 -2.41 -11.67 -26.34
C PRO A 74 -3.53 -12.64 -25.92
N ALA A 75 -3.54 -13.87 -26.46
CA ALA A 75 -4.51 -14.90 -26.11
C ALA A 75 -4.34 -15.40 -24.67
N GLU A 76 -3.11 -15.50 -24.18
CA GLU A 76 -2.83 -15.88 -22.79
C GLU A 76 -3.20 -14.75 -21.82
N ARG A 77 -2.89 -13.49 -22.16
CA ARG A 77 -3.31 -12.34 -21.35
C ARG A 77 -4.82 -12.18 -21.28
N ALA A 78 -5.53 -12.48 -22.37
CA ALA A 78 -6.99 -12.44 -22.42
C ALA A 78 -7.67 -13.45 -21.48
N ARG A 79 -6.95 -14.49 -21.02
CA ARG A 79 -7.46 -15.45 -20.01
C ARG A 79 -7.61 -14.83 -18.62
N HIS A 80 -7.02 -13.67 -18.40
CA HIS A 80 -6.97 -13.01 -17.11
C HIS A 80 -7.64 -11.63 -17.17
N THR A 81 -8.92 -11.63 -17.49
CA THR A 81 -9.75 -10.44 -17.68
C THR A 81 -9.80 -9.52 -16.45
N ASP A 82 -9.59 -10.06 -15.26
CA ASP A 82 -9.71 -9.33 -14.00
C ASP A 82 -8.44 -8.54 -13.63
N ALA A 83 -7.29 -8.86 -14.23
CA ALA A 83 -6.01 -8.29 -13.83
C ALA A 83 -5.94 -6.75 -13.94
N PRO A 84 -6.46 -6.10 -15.00
CA PRO A 84 -6.52 -4.64 -15.07
C PRO A 84 -7.35 -4.01 -13.95
N ALA A 85 -8.51 -4.59 -13.65
CA ALA A 85 -9.39 -4.08 -12.58
C ALA A 85 -8.76 -4.23 -11.19
N LEU A 86 -8.09 -5.36 -10.94
CA LEU A 86 -7.36 -5.58 -9.69
C LEU A 86 -6.19 -4.60 -9.52
N LEU A 87 -5.46 -4.33 -10.60
CA LEU A 87 -4.35 -3.36 -10.59
C LEU A 87 -4.85 -1.95 -10.26
N GLN A 88 -5.94 -1.50 -10.90
CA GLN A 88 -6.54 -0.20 -10.62
C GLN A 88 -6.98 -0.11 -9.15
N ARG A 89 -7.73 -1.11 -8.67
CA ARG A 89 -8.21 -1.14 -7.28
C ARG A 89 -7.07 -1.11 -6.27
N THR A 90 -5.97 -1.78 -6.58
CA THR A 90 -4.75 -1.77 -5.76
C THR A 90 -4.13 -0.38 -5.72
N GLN A 91 -4.00 0.30 -6.87
CA GLN A 91 -3.44 1.65 -6.95
C GLN A 91 -4.27 2.67 -6.17
N ASP A 92 -5.61 2.61 -6.30
CA ASP A 92 -6.53 3.48 -5.57
C ASP A 92 -6.40 3.28 -4.06
N LEU A 93 -6.26 2.03 -3.63
CA LEU A 93 -6.12 1.68 -2.22
C LEU A 93 -4.77 2.15 -1.64
N VAL A 94 -3.67 1.97 -2.39
CA VAL A 94 -2.35 2.49 -2.00
C VAL A 94 -2.37 4.02 -1.88
N MET A 95 -3.05 4.71 -2.79
CA MET A 95 -3.20 6.17 -2.70
C MET A 95 -3.95 6.58 -1.43
N LYS A 96 -5.07 5.91 -1.13
CA LYS A 96 -5.86 6.16 0.09
C LYS A 96 -5.02 5.95 1.34
N ILE A 97 -4.28 4.85 1.41
CA ILE A 97 -3.34 4.52 2.50
C ILE A 97 -2.35 5.65 2.72
N ILE A 98 -1.67 6.10 1.66
CA ILE A 98 -0.65 7.15 1.73
C ILE A 98 -1.23 8.49 2.24
N VAL A 99 -2.43 8.87 1.81
CA VAL A 99 -3.08 10.12 2.24
C VAL A 99 -3.46 10.05 3.72
N LEU A 100 -4.06 8.94 4.14
CA LEU A 100 -4.46 8.74 5.54
C LEU A 100 -3.24 8.66 6.48
N ASP A 101 -2.19 7.95 6.09
CA ASP A 101 -0.98 7.80 6.90
C ASP A 101 -0.32 9.15 7.18
N ARG A 102 -0.24 10.01 6.15
CA ARG A 102 0.23 11.39 6.32
C ARG A 102 -0.65 12.21 7.26
N GLY A 103 -1.97 12.00 7.20
CA GLY A 103 -2.91 12.63 8.13
C GLY A 103 -2.65 12.21 9.58
N ASN A 104 -2.41 10.92 9.81
CA ASN A 104 -2.08 10.38 11.12
C ASN A 104 -0.73 10.91 11.64
N GLU A 105 0.31 10.93 10.80
CA GLU A 105 1.62 11.51 11.13
C GLU A 105 1.49 12.97 11.57
N GLN A 106 0.68 13.77 10.88
CA GLN A 106 0.43 15.16 11.25
C GLN A 106 -0.32 15.27 12.59
N ALA A 107 -1.27 14.39 12.87
CA ALA A 107 -1.98 14.38 14.15
C ALA A 107 -1.07 13.98 15.32
N LEU A 108 -0.21 12.98 15.12
CA LEU A 108 0.82 12.60 16.09
C LEU A 108 1.77 13.76 16.38
N LEU A 109 2.20 14.49 15.35
CA LEU A 109 3.06 15.67 15.50
C LEU A 109 2.40 16.78 16.32
N ARG A 110 1.14 17.12 16.01
CA ARG A 110 0.39 18.15 16.74
C ARG A 110 0.19 17.79 18.22
N ARG A 111 0.11 16.50 18.54
CA ARG A 111 -0.03 15.99 19.91
C ARG A 111 1.32 15.75 20.61
N GLY A 112 2.45 16.06 19.98
CA GLY A 112 3.78 15.88 20.57
C GLY A 112 4.22 14.42 20.70
N MET A 113 3.59 13.50 19.97
CA MET A 113 3.80 12.05 20.06
C MET A 113 4.87 11.53 19.09
N ILE A 114 5.57 12.42 18.36
CA ILE A 114 6.74 12.05 17.53
C ILE A 114 7.98 12.82 18.06
N PRO A 115 9.10 12.13 18.35
CA PRO A 115 10.37 12.79 18.65
C PRO A 115 10.85 13.62 17.45
N MET A 116 11.33 14.86 17.66
CA MET A 116 11.85 15.75 16.58
C MET A 116 12.90 15.10 15.66
N ARG A 117 13.58 14.03 16.10
CA ARG A 117 14.58 13.28 15.32
C ARG A 117 13.99 12.31 14.28
N GLU A 118 12.71 11.98 14.38
CA GLU A 118 12.02 11.06 13.45
C GLU A 118 11.16 11.80 12.41
N LEU A 119 11.23 13.13 12.37
CA LEU A 119 10.54 13.93 11.37
C LEU A 119 11.03 13.56 9.95
N PRO A 120 10.16 13.08 9.05
CA PRO A 120 10.54 12.86 7.67
C PRO A 120 10.93 14.21 7.05
N ALA A 121 12.07 14.25 6.33
CA ALA A 121 12.53 15.46 5.66
C ALA A 121 11.40 16.06 4.79
N ALA A 122 11.22 17.38 4.87
CA ALA A 122 10.12 18.13 4.22
C ALA A 122 9.89 17.79 2.73
N ASN A 123 10.89 17.25 2.04
CA ASN A 123 10.78 16.79 0.65
C ASN A 123 9.83 15.59 0.43
N ARG A 124 9.53 14.78 1.46
CA ARG A 124 8.54 13.69 1.38
C ARG A 124 7.08 14.17 1.52
N GLN A 125 6.88 15.46 1.84
CA GLN A 125 5.56 16.06 2.09
C GLN A 125 4.94 16.71 0.85
N ARG A 126 5.36 16.38 -0.39
CA ARG A 126 4.76 16.96 -1.59
C ARG A 126 3.48 16.21 -1.99
N PRO A 127 2.27 16.76 -1.76
CA PRO A 127 1.00 16.06 -2.03
C PRO A 127 0.81 15.76 -3.52
N HIS A 128 1.42 16.56 -4.40
CA HIS A 128 1.27 16.46 -5.85
C HIS A 128 2.36 15.65 -6.55
N TYR A 129 3.33 15.08 -5.83
CA TYR A 129 4.43 14.34 -6.48
C TYR A 129 3.92 13.10 -7.23
N VAL A 130 3.01 12.35 -6.63
CA VAL A 130 2.42 11.15 -7.24
C VAL A 130 1.35 11.52 -8.27
N ALA A 131 0.53 12.54 -8.02
CA ALA A 131 -0.41 13.06 -9.02
C ALA A 131 0.30 13.54 -10.31
N GLY A 132 1.46 14.19 -10.16
CA GLY A 132 2.31 14.62 -11.27
C GLY A 132 3.08 13.50 -11.99
N LEU A 133 3.12 12.28 -11.42
CA LEU A 133 3.61 11.08 -12.10
C LEU A 133 2.51 10.48 -13.00
N TYR A 134 1.26 10.43 -12.53
CA TYR A 134 0.13 10.00 -13.36
C TYR A 134 -0.12 10.94 -14.55
N GLN A 135 0.02 12.25 -14.34
CA GLN A 135 -0.05 13.23 -15.44
C GLN A 135 1.09 13.07 -16.47
N ARG A 136 2.21 12.44 -16.09
CA ARG A 136 3.36 12.21 -16.98
C ARG A 136 3.36 10.84 -17.66
N SER A 137 2.70 9.84 -17.06
CA SER A 137 2.58 8.49 -17.61
C SER A 137 1.33 8.27 -18.46
N GLY A 138 0.57 9.33 -18.76
CA GLY A 138 -0.55 9.31 -19.71
C GLY A 138 -0.05 9.39 -21.15
N VAL A 139 0.47 8.27 -21.67
CA VAL A 139 0.59 7.96 -23.11
C VAL A 139 0.10 6.53 -23.32
#